data_AF-A0A840HIG1-F1
#
_entry.id   AF-A0A840HIG1-F1
#
_cell.length_a   1.000
_cell.length_b   1.000
_cell.length_c   1.000
_cell.angle_alpha   90.00
_cell.angle_beta   90.00
_cell.angle_gamma   90.00
#
_symmetry.space_group_name_H-M   'P 1'
#
loop_
_entity.id
_entity.type
_entity.pdbx_description
1 polymer ?
#
loop_
_entity_poly.entity_id
_entity_poly.type
_entity_poly.pdbx_seq_one_letter_code
_entity_poly.pdbx_strand_id
1 'polypeptide(L)'
;MIERPAESLLQREDKGRFAATKDLGDEYVFRSAPLRSVALRLLYFHSGQVWSLKQAVDVMGEVQPGAKLSDEEADEIVAFLNSLTGQLPKIDYPILPTRTVATLKRSLDK
;
A
#
# COMPACT_ATOMS: atom_id res chain seq x y z
N MET A 1 9.82 -10.01 -19.66
CA MET A 1 9.71 -11.04 -18.61
C MET A 1 9.60 -10.28 -17.31
N ILE A 2 8.49 -10.42 -16.58
CA ILE A 2 8.28 -9.75 -15.27
C ILE A 2 9.21 -10.42 -14.27
N GLU A 3 10.14 -9.66 -13.68
CA GLU A 3 11.06 -10.18 -12.69
C GLU A 3 10.34 -10.32 -11.34
N ARG A 4 10.54 -11.45 -10.65
CA ARG A 4 9.89 -11.68 -9.35
C ARG A 4 10.60 -10.84 -8.29
N PRO A 5 9.90 -9.94 -7.57
CA PRO A 5 10.52 -9.13 -6.53
C PRO A 5 10.99 -9.98 -5.35
N ALA A 6 11.80 -9.36 -4.48
CA ALA A 6 12.33 -9.98 -3.27
C ALA A 6 11.22 -10.59 -2.37
N GLU A 7 11.56 -11.66 -1.65
CA GLU A 7 10.63 -12.38 -0.76
C GLU A 7 10.05 -11.49 0.36
N SER A 8 10.77 -10.44 0.77
CA SER A 8 10.25 -9.45 1.71
C SER A 8 9.06 -8.64 1.16
N LEU A 9 8.95 -8.52 -0.16
CA LEU A 9 7.86 -7.83 -0.84
C LEU A 9 6.71 -8.78 -1.21
N LEU A 10 7.00 -10.07 -1.40
CA LEU A 10 6.03 -11.14 -1.66
C LEU A 10 6.12 -12.20 -0.57
N GLN A 11 5.48 -11.94 0.55
CA GLN A 11 5.43 -12.86 1.69
C GLN A 11 4.71 -14.15 1.28
N ARG A 12 5.24 -15.32 1.68
CA ARG A 12 4.73 -16.63 1.24
C ARG A 12 3.31 -16.90 1.70
N GLU A 13 2.94 -16.34 2.85
CA GLU A 13 1.65 -16.50 3.50
C GLU A 13 0.57 -15.62 2.84
N ASP A 14 0.94 -14.50 2.20
CA ASP A 14 0.01 -13.62 1.49
C ASP A 14 0.05 -13.92 -0.02
N LYS A 15 -0.84 -14.81 -0.44
CA LYS A 15 -1.02 -15.17 -1.85
C LYS A 15 -1.90 -14.20 -2.64
N GLY A 16 -2.33 -13.09 -2.05
CA GLY A 16 -3.17 -12.10 -2.69
C GLY A 16 -4.51 -12.66 -3.15
N ARG A 17 -4.88 -12.40 -4.40
CA ARG A 17 -6.20 -12.74 -4.97
C ARG A 17 -6.52 -14.24 -4.92
N PHE A 18 -5.51 -15.11 -4.97
CA PHE A 18 -5.69 -16.56 -4.78
C PHE A 18 -6.45 -16.91 -3.50
N ALA A 19 -6.24 -16.16 -2.40
CA ALA A 19 -6.93 -16.43 -1.14
C ALA A 19 -8.46 -16.36 -1.29
N ALA A 20 -8.95 -15.49 -2.18
CA ALA A 20 -10.37 -15.31 -2.50
C ALA A 20 -10.86 -16.25 -3.62
N THR A 21 -10.08 -16.44 -4.69
CA THR A 21 -10.55 -17.14 -5.91
C THR A 21 -10.20 -18.63 -5.94
N LYS A 22 -9.14 -19.04 -5.25
CA LYS A 22 -8.53 -20.38 -5.31
C LYS A 22 -8.02 -20.79 -6.69
N ASP A 23 -7.92 -19.86 -7.64
CA ASP A 23 -7.33 -20.09 -8.96
C ASP A 23 -5.81 -19.88 -8.90
N LEU A 24 -5.03 -20.88 -9.29
CA LEU A 24 -3.56 -20.81 -9.32
C LEU A 24 -3.03 -19.64 -10.17
N GLY A 25 -3.78 -19.19 -11.19
CA GLY A 25 -3.43 -18.02 -12.00
C GLY A 25 -3.50 -16.69 -11.24
N ASP A 26 -4.16 -16.65 -10.08
CA ASP A 26 -4.30 -15.47 -9.23
C ASP A 26 -3.28 -15.43 -8.07
N GLU A 27 -2.31 -16.35 -8.04
CA GLU A 27 -1.28 -16.36 -6.99
C GLU A 27 -0.37 -15.13 -7.11
N TYR A 28 -0.22 -14.39 -6.00
CA TYR A 28 0.50 -13.11 -5.94
C TYR A 28 -0.05 -12.02 -6.86
N VAL A 29 -1.31 -12.13 -7.28
CA VAL A 29 -2.03 -11.05 -7.94
C VAL A 29 -2.64 -10.14 -6.90
N PHE A 30 -2.28 -8.86 -6.95
CA PHE A 30 -2.79 -7.82 -6.05
C PHE A 30 -3.48 -6.73 -6.85
N ARG A 31 -4.45 -6.06 -6.22
CA ARG A 31 -5.07 -4.88 -6.80
C ARG A 31 -4.01 -3.77 -6.92
N SER A 32 -3.97 -3.10 -8.07
CA SER A 32 -3.19 -1.86 -8.21
C SER A 32 -3.63 -0.83 -7.16
N ALA A 33 -2.67 -0.28 -6.43
CA ALA A 33 -2.94 0.67 -5.36
C ALA A 33 -3.21 2.08 -5.92
N PRO A 34 -4.21 2.81 -5.41
CA PRO A 34 -4.43 4.19 -5.81
C PRO A 34 -3.27 5.09 -5.34
N LEU A 35 -2.75 5.94 -6.23
CA LEU A 35 -1.56 6.77 -5.98
C LEU A 35 -1.85 8.20 -5.46
N ARG A 36 -3.13 8.59 -5.34
CA ARG A 36 -3.49 9.93 -4.82
C ARG A 36 -3.01 10.11 -3.38
N SER A 37 -2.21 11.13 -3.10
CA SER A 37 -1.54 11.36 -1.81
C SER A 37 -0.66 10.20 -1.33
N VAL A 38 -0.04 9.45 -2.25
CA VAL A 38 0.85 8.33 -1.91
C VAL A 38 2.07 8.77 -1.08
N ALA A 39 2.58 9.98 -1.32
CA ALA A 39 3.70 10.55 -0.58
C ALA A 39 3.46 10.68 0.94
N LEU A 40 2.20 10.66 1.38
CA LEU A 40 1.82 10.75 2.81
C LEU A 40 1.49 9.38 3.43
N ARG A 41 1.67 8.26 2.71
CA ARG A 41 1.22 6.92 3.12
C ARG A 41 2.34 5.88 3.12
N LEU A 42 3.45 6.24 3.76
CA LEU A 42 4.47 5.29 4.22
C LEU A 42 3.83 4.24 5.16
N LEU A 43 4.15 2.95 5.14
CA LEU A 43 5.10 2.17 4.32
C LEU A 43 4.46 1.65 3.02
N TYR A 44 5.27 1.40 1.98
CA TYR A 44 4.77 1.04 0.65
C TYR A 44 4.58 -0.47 0.46
N PHE A 45 3.76 -0.82 -0.54
CA PHE A 45 3.28 -2.17 -0.88
C PHE A 45 2.38 -2.78 0.20
N HIS A 46 1.78 -3.94 -0.10
CA HIS A 46 0.89 -4.66 0.84
C HIS A 46 1.66 -5.21 2.04
N SER A 47 2.95 -5.51 1.88
CA SER A 47 3.83 -6.01 2.94
C SER A 47 4.33 -4.91 3.89
N GLY A 48 4.22 -3.64 3.49
CA GLY A 48 4.69 -2.50 4.28
C GLY A 48 6.19 -2.52 4.57
N GLN A 49 7.02 -3.12 3.71
CA GLN A 49 8.46 -3.26 3.97
C GLN A 49 9.32 -2.14 3.38
N VAL A 50 8.76 -1.28 2.53
CA VAL A 50 9.53 -0.25 1.81
C VAL A 50 9.27 1.13 2.41
N TRP A 51 10.37 1.80 2.78
CA TRP A 51 10.34 3.07 3.51
C TRP A 51 10.50 4.31 2.62
N SER A 52 10.96 4.15 1.39
CA SER A 52 11.22 5.28 0.49
C SER A 52 10.28 5.22 -0.72
N LEU A 53 9.72 6.39 -1.07
CA LEU A 53 8.89 6.49 -2.28
C LEU A 53 9.72 6.22 -3.53
N LYS A 54 10.98 6.70 -3.56
CA LYS A 54 11.92 6.43 -4.65
C LYS A 54 12.23 4.94 -4.76
N GLN A 55 12.53 4.28 -3.63
CA GLN A 55 12.75 2.84 -3.62
C GLN A 55 11.50 2.06 -4.11
N ALA A 56 10.30 2.52 -3.77
CA ALA A 56 9.07 1.91 -4.27
C ALA A 56 8.88 2.11 -5.79
N VAL A 57 9.29 3.26 -6.33
CA VAL A 57 9.31 3.53 -7.78
C VAL A 57 10.31 2.63 -8.49
N ASP A 58 11.53 2.52 -7.97
CA ASP A 58 12.59 1.68 -8.54
C ASP A 58 12.15 0.21 -8.62
N VAL A 59 11.60 -0.33 -7.51
CA VAL A 59 11.06 -1.70 -7.46
C VAL A 59 9.94 -1.89 -8.47
N MET A 60 9.03 -0.93 -8.64
CA MET A 60 7.95 -1.04 -9.61
C MET A 60 8.44 -0.95 -11.07
N GLY A 61 9.49 -0.18 -11.34
CA GLY A 61 10.14 -0.11 -12.64
C GLY A 61 10.76 -1.45 -13.05
N GLU A 62 11.44 -2.12 -12.12
CA GLU A 62 12.03 -3.43 -12.36
C GLU A 62 10.97 -4.53 -12.53
N VAL A 63 9.96 -4.57 -11.66
CA VAL A 63 9.00 -5.67 -11.63
C VAL A 63 8.03 -5.64 -12.81
N GLN A 64 7.47 -4.48 -13.15
CA GLN A 64 6.31 -4.42 -14.07
C GLN A 64 6.72 -4.32 -15.55
N PRO A 65 7.37 -3.24 -16.01
CA PRO A 65 7.82 -3.14 -17.40
C PRO A 65 9.14 -3.90 -17.66
N GLY A 66 9.88 -4.29 -16.62
CA GLY A 66 11.23 -4.85 -16.78
C GLY A 66 12.26 -3.80 -17.22
N ALA A 67 12.01 -2.53 -16.90
CA ALA A 67 12.85 -1.40 -17.29
C ALA A 67 13.59 -0.89 -16.06
N LYS A 68 14.92 -0.84 -16.13
CA LYS A 68 15.73 -0.20 -15.10
C LYS A 68 15.65 1.32 -15.31
N LEU A 69 15.00 2.01 -14.38
CA LEU A 69 14.94 3.47 -14.38
C LEU A 69 16.32 4.04 -14.05
N SER A 70 16.68 5.16 -14.68
CA SER A 70 17.79 5.98 -14.19
C SER A 70 17.40 6.68 -12.89
N ASP A 71 18.40 7.18 -12.14
CA ASP A 71 18.11 7.93 -10.92
C ASP A 71 17.30 9.21 -11.22
N GLU A 72 17.60 9.87 -12.34
CA GLU A 72 16.85 11.04 -12.80
C GLU A 72 15.39 10.71 -13.14
N GLU A 73 15.15 9.63 -13.87
CA GLU A 73 13.77 9.19 -14.19
C GLU A 73 12.98 8.83 -12.92
N ALA A 74 13.62 8.14 -11.97
CA ALA A 74 13.02 7.83 -10.69
C ALA A 74 12.66 9.09 -9.90
N ASP A 75 13.56 10.10 -9.89
CA ASP A 75 13.33 11.37 -9.22
C ASP A 75 12.20 12.18 -9.88
N GLU A 76 12.10 12.18 -11.21
CA GLU A 76 10.99 12.82 -11.94
C GLU A 76 9.64 12.16 -11.63
N ILE A 77 9.60 10.83 -11.57
CA ILE A 77 8.39 10.09 -11.16
C ILE A 77 8.04 10.41 -9.72
N VAL A 78 9.03 10.44 -8.81
CA VAL A 78 8.80 10.82 -7.41
C VAL A 78 8.28 12.24 -7.31
N ALA A 79 8.79 13.18 -8.09
CA ALA A 79 8.29 14.55 -8.14
C ALA A 79 6.82 14.60 -8.58
N PHE A 80 6.46 13.84 -9.62
CA PHE A 80 5.07 13.68 -10.05
C PHE A 80 4.19 13.05 -8.96
N LEU A 81 4.65 11.99 -8.29
CA LEU A 81 3.88 11.34 -7.22
C LEU A 81 3.67 12.27 -6.01
N ASN A 82 4.63 13.15 -5.72
CA ASN A 82 4.46 14.20 -4.73
C ASN A 82 3.37 15.20 -5.14
N SER A 83 3.27 15.55 -6.43
CA SER A 83 2.22 16.44 -6.94
C SER A 83 0.81 15.84 -6.86
N LEU A 84 0.68 14.52 -6.66
CA LEU A 84 -0.62 13.85 -6.42
C LEU A 84 -1.15 14.07 -4.99
N THR A 85 -0.42 14.80 -4.14
CA THR A 85 -0.85 15.12 -2.77
C THR A 85 -1.97 16.14 -2.78
N GLY A 86 -3.19 15.68 -2.51
CA GLY A 86 -4.37 16.55 -2.39
C GLY A 86 -4.46 17.28 -1.05
N GLN A 87 -5.33 18.28 -0.99
CA GLN A 87 -5.71 18.92 0.27
C GLN A 87 -6.35 17.91 1.23
N LEU A 88 -5.84 17.86 2.46
CA LEU A 88 -6.41 17.02 3.51
C LEU A 88 -7.73 17.63 4.01
N PRO A 89 -8.74 16.79 4.29
CA PRO A 89 -10.00 17.28 4.86
C PRO A 89 -9.76 17.91 6.23
N LYS A 90 -10.46 18.99 6.53
CA LYS A 90 -10.59 19.49 7.90
C LYS A 90 -11.60 18.61 8.63
N ILE A 91 -11.17 17.97 9.70
CA ILE A 91 -12.01 17.10 10.52
C ILE A 91 -12.11 17.75 11.90
N ASP A 92 -13.28 18.27 12.23
CA ASP A 92 -13.57 18.75 13.58
C ASP A 92 -13.78 17.54 14.50
N TYR A 93 -13.22 17.61 15.71
CA TYR A 93 -13.31 16.50 16.65
C TYR A 93 -14.77 16.33 17.12
N PRO A 94 -15.41 15.16 16.89
CA PRO A 94 -16.81 14.98 17.26
C PRO A 94 -16.97 14.81 18.77
N ILE A 95 -18.03 15.40 19.31
CA ILE A 95 -18.46 15.14 20.69
C ILE A 95 -19.29 13.85 20.66
N LEU A 96 -18.71 12.75 21.13
CA LEU A 96 -19.41 11.47 21.25
C LEU A 96 -20.39 11.50 22.44
N PRO A 97 -21.57 10.88 22.33
CA PRO A 97 -22.54 10.82 23.41
C PRO A 97 -22.03 9.99 24.59
N THR A 98 -22.57 10.27 25.79
CA THR A 98 -22.24 9.51 27.00
C THR A 98 -22.82 8.09 26.94
N ARG A 99 -22.07 7.12 27.49
CA ARG A 99 -22.55 5.74 27.64
C ARG A 99 -23.68 5.68 28.67
N THR A 100 -24.63 4.78 28.46
CA THR A 100 -25.72 4.50 29.39
C THR A 100 -25.57 3.11 30.00
N VAL A 101 -26.45 2.78 30.96
CA VAL A 101 -26.52 1.44 31.56
C VAL A 101 -26.83 0.33 30.54
N ALA A 102 -27.47 0.68 29.43
CA ALA A 102 -27.78 -0.25 28.34
C ALA A 102 -26.62 -0.40 27.33
N THR A 103 -25.58 0.44 27.39
CA THR A 103 -24.44 0.33 26.47
C THR A 103 -23.65 -0.94 26.76
N LEU A 104 -23.52 -1.83 25.76
CA LEU A 104 -22.78 -3.09 25.86
C LEU A 104 -21.41 -2.89 26.51
N LYS A 105 -21.12 -3.69 27.53
CA LYS A 105 -19.81 -3.68 28.19
C LYS A 105 -18.75 -4.16 27.20
N ARG A 106 -17.54 -3.64 27.36
CA ARG A 106 -16.38 -4.11 26.58
C ARG A 106 -16.21 -5.62 26.80
N SER A 107 -16.11 -6.40 25.73
CA SER A 107 -15.71 -7.80 25.84
C SER A 107 -14.26 -7.87 26.34
N LEU A 108 -14.03 -8.67 27.39
CA LEU A 108 -12.71 -8.89 27.98
C LEU A 108 -12.05 -10.17 27.47
N ASP A 109 -12.68 -10.86 26.51
CA ASP A 109 -12.19 -12.12 26.00
C ASP A 109 -11.11 -11.82 24.95
N LYS A 110 -9.88 -12.20 25.30
CA LYS A 110 -8.71 -12.26 24.42
C LYS A 110 -8.26 -13.70 24.30
#